data_AF-A0A177LYQ1-F1
#
_entry.id   AF-A0A177LYQ1-F1
#
_cell.length_a   1.000
_cell.length_b   1.000
_cell.length_c   1.000
_cell.angle_alpha   90.00
_cell.angle_beta   90.00
_cell.angle_gamma   90.00
#
_symmetry.space_group_name_H-M   'P 1'
#
loop_
_entity.id
_entity.type
_entity.pdbx_description
1 polymer ?
#
loop_
_entity_poly.entity_id
_entity_poly.type
_entity_poly.pdbx_seq_one_letter_code
_entity_poly.pdbx_strand_id
1 'polypeptide(L)'
;MVAKKGDEREHHFAHESNKIACVVNHETVLHQFAKRVIQESGGLLVPFVKYHDASHPLNLNGLKPSWLILDNIDLEKPLGGVIPDLIGYSANTPVIIEVAYSSFVGYEKQGKLNDLGIWTLEIDLREFHQENFNPRDVQEAIINDVEIKKWLVSHEILIDKIESYAEEIITIDGIWVSLRELPFGDLAIKVVAYNPKVNAIVKAIAKRYYGRWRQDYKNWIVDKRWLQHAKNDLKAAANSSC
;
A
#
# COMPACT_ATOMS: atom_id res chain seq x y z
N MET A 1 -41.22 38.31 -18.45
CA MET A 1 -39.89 38.35 -19.11
C MET A 1 -39.18 37.07 -18.70
N VAL A 2 -38.83 36.25 -19.68
CA VAL A 2 -38.51 34.82 -19.54
C VAL A 2 -37.01 34.61 -19.39
N ALA A 3 -36.61 33.83 -18.39
CA ALA A 3 -35.22 33.43 -18.15
C ALA A 3 -34.78 32.37 -19.19
N LYS A 4 -33.63 32.57 -19.82
CA LYS A 4 -32.95 31.55 -20.63
C LYS A 4 -31.62 31.19 -19.98
N LYS A 5 -31.55 29.92 -19.57
CA LYS A 5 -30.38 29.19 -19.06
C LYS A 5 -29.80 28.37 -20.22
N GLY A 6 -28.48 28.39 -20.38
CA GLY A 6 -27.64 27.67 -21.35
C GLY A 6 -26.26 28.32 -21.31
N ASP A 7 -25.12 27.63 -21.25
CA ASP A 7 -24.74 26.37 -21.88
C ASP A 7 -23.82 25.56 -20.96
N GLU A 8 -24.22 24.33 -20.61
CA GLU A 8 -23.29 23.26 -20.26
C GLU A 8 -23.35 22.25 -21.41
N ARG A 9 -22.27 22.18 -22.20
CA ARG A 9 -22.07 21.13 -23.19
C ARG A 9 -21.63 19.87 -22.46
N GLU A 10 -22.56 19.11 -21.91
CA GLU A 10 -22.30 17.71 -21.61
C GLU A 10 -22.14 16.96 -22.94
N HIS A 11 -20.95 16.41 -23.17
CA HIS A 11 -20.72 15.46 -24.25
C HIS A 11 -21.48 14.17 -23.92
N HIS A 12 -22.75 14.13 -24.33
CA HIS A 12 -23.55 12.92 -24.35
C HIS A 12 -22.86 11.89 -25.25
N PHE A 13 -22.51 10.74 -24.66
CA PHE A 13 -21.98 9.57 -25.36
C PHE A 13 -22.90 9.22 -26.54
N ALA A 14 -22.45 9.53 -27.76
CA ALA A 14 -23.13 9.10 -28.98
C ALA A 14 -22.78 7.62 -29.20
N HIS A 15 -23.78 6.75 -29.10
CA HIS A 15 -23.68 5.38 -29.57
C HIS A 15 -23.60 5.38 -31.10
N GLU A 16 -22.42 5.06 -31.65
CA GLU A 16 -22.30 4.71 -33.05
C GLU A 16 -22.65 3.23 -33.21
N SER A 17 -23.88 2.98 -33.63
CA SER A 17 -24.43 1.66 -33.90
C SER A 17 -24.05 1.23 -35.32
N ASN A 18 -23.19 0.22 -35.45
CA ASN A 18 -23.20 -0.66 -36.63
C ASN A 18 -22.50 -2.01 -36.37
N LYS A 19 -23.34 -3.06 -36.32
CA LYS A 19 -23.08 -4.47 -36.71
C LYS A 19 -21.76 -5.11 -36.26
N ILE A 20 -21.81 -5.76 -35.11
CA ILE A 20 -21.57 -7.18 -34.81
C ILE A 20 -21.85 -7.28 -33.30
N ALA A 21 -22.55 -8.31 -32.83
CA ALA A 21 -22.63 -8.59 -31.40
C ALA A 21 -21.24 -9.05 -30.94
N CYS A 22 -20.31 -8.11 -30.79
CA CYS A 22 -19.08 -8.33 -30.08
C CYS A 22 -19.51 -8.61 -28.65
N VAL A 23 -19.28 -9.83 -28.17
CA VAL A 23 -19.31 -10.13 -26.75
C VAL A 23 -18.13 -9.38 -26.15
N VAL A 24 -18.32 -8.09 -25.88
CA VAL A 24 -17.27 -7.26 -25.27
C VAL A 24 -17.20 -7.69 -23.80
N ASN A 25 -16.07 -8.25 -23.40
CA ASN A 25 -15.83 -8.59 -22.00
C ASN A 25 -15.81 -7.30 -21.17
N HIS A 26 -16.63 -7.23 -20.13
CA HIS A 26 -16.71 -6.07 -19.23
C HIS A 26 -15.36 -5.70 -18.62
N GLU A 27 -14.52 -6.68 -18.33
CA GLU A 27 -13.15 -6.44 -17.90
C GLU A 27 -12.37 -5.59 -18.91
N THR A 28 -12.48 -5.92 -20.20
CA THR A 28 -11.84 -5.17 -21.28
C THR A 28 -12.40 -3.75 -21.36
N VAL A 29 -13.72 -3.58 -21.22
CA VAL A 29 -14.36 -2.25 -21.18
C VAL A 29 -13.83 -1.44 -20.02
N LEU A 30 -13.74 -2.03 -18.83
CA LEU A 30 -13.34 -1.35 -17.61
C LEU A 30 -11.87 -0.93 -17.64
N HIS A 31 -10.97 -1.79 -18.13
CA HIS A 31 -9.57 -1.43 -18.36
C HIS A 31 -9.43 -0.27 -19.35
N GLN A 32 -10.12 -0.33 -20.49
CA GLN A 32 -10.07 0.74 -21.49
C GLN A 32 -10.64 2.05 -20.94
N PHE A 33 -11.75 1.97 -20.19
CA PHE A 33 -12.36 3.12 -19.53
C PHE A 33 -11.41 3.74 -18.51
N ALA A 34 -10.79 2.93 -17.65
CA ALA A 34 -9.87 3.42 -16.64
C ALA A 34 -8.63 4.08 -17.24
N LYS A 35 -8.05 3.44 -18.25
CA LYS A 35 -6.92 3.99 -19.02
C LYS A 35 -7.24 5.37 -19.59
N ARG A 36 -8.42 5.51 -20.19
CA ARG A 36 -8.89 6.78 -20.75
C ARG A 36 -9.13 7.84 -19.69
N VAL A 37 -9.79 7.50 -18.58
CA VAL A 37 -10.05 8.43 -17.47
C VAL A 37 -8.74 9.01 -16.94
N ILE A 38 -7.73 8.18 -16.68
CA ILE A 38 -6.43 8.62 -16.17
C ILE A 38 -5.70 9.51 -17.18
N GLN A 39 -5.79 9.16 -18.47
CA GLN A 39 -5.19 9.97 -19.54
C GLN A 39 -5.86 11.34 -19.68
N GLU A 40 -7.19 11.41 -19.62
CA GLU A 40 -7.96 12.65 -19.73
C GLU A 40 -7.82 13.53 -18.49
N SER A 41 -7.68 12.94 -17.29
CA SER A 41 -7.49 13.69 -16.04
C SER A 41 -6.07 14.22 -15.85
N GLY A 42 -5.07 13.65 -16.53
CA GLY A 42 -3.66 14.00 -16.39
C GLY A 42 -3.08 13.71 -15.00
N GLY A 43 -3.76 12.87 -14.21
CA GLY A 43 -3.41 12.63 -12.82
C GLY A 43 -4.55 12.04 -11.99
N LEU A 44 -4.24 11.66 -10.75
CA LEU A 44 -5.16 11.01 -9.84
C LEU A 44 -4.71 11.15 -8.39
N LEU A 45 -5.64 11.07 -7.44
CA LEU A 45 -5.34 11.01 -6.03
C LEU A 45 -4.75 9.63 -5.68
N VAL A 46 -3.60 9.63 -5.04
CA VAL A 46 -2.86 8.41 -4.67
C VAL A 46 -2.67 8.30 -3.16
N PRO A 47 -2.54 7.07 -2.63
CA PRO A 47 -2.20 6.86 -1.22
C PRO A 47 -0.87 7.54 -0.88
N PHE A 48 -0.78 8.04 0.35
CA PHE A 48 0.43 8.64 0.87
C PHE A 48 1.58 7.62 0.95
N VAL A 49 2.79 8.11 0.72
CA VAL A 49 4.04 7.37 0.87
C VAL A 49 5.01 8.15 1.76
N LYS A 50 5.57 7.49 2.79
CA LYS A 50 6.65 8.05 3.62
C LYS A 50 7.97 7.79 2.90
N TYR A 51 8.53 8.82 2.29
CA TYR A 51 9.82 8.75 1.59
C TYR A 51 10.91 9.49 2.36
N HIS A 52 12.13 8.96 2.34
CA HIS A 52 13.26 9.50 3.12
C HIS A 52 14.51 9.84 2.29
N ASP A 53 14.49 9.68 0.97
CA ASP A 53 15.67 9.85 0.13
C ASP A 53 15.50 11.02 -0.86
N ALA A 54 16.45 11.94 -0.96
CA ALA A 54 16.33 13.10 -1.87
C ALA A 54 16.55 12.75 -3.37
N SER A 55 16.81 11.48 -3.71
CA SER A 55 17.28 11.04 -5.03
C SER A 55 16.19 10.81 -6.10
N HIS A 56 14.92 10.65 -5.72
CA HIS A 56 13.81 10.38 -6.64
C HIS A 56 12.68 11.41 -6.43
N PRO A 57 12.37 12.27 -7.42
CA PRO A 57 11.66 13.53 -7.21
C PRO A 57 10.13 13.42 -7.20
N LEU A 58 9.54 12.24 -6.96
CA LEU A 58 8.09 12.16 -6.79
C LEU A 58 7.73 12.94 -5.51
N ASN A 59 7.25 14.18 -5.68
CA ASN A 59 7.06 15.14 -4.60
C ASN A 59 5.76 14.86 -3.82
N LEU A 60 5.66 13.65 -3.27
CA LEU A 60 4.55 13.20 -2.42
C LEU A 60 4.83 13.58 -0.96
N ASN A 61 4.89 14.88 -0.68
CA ASN A 61 5.19 15.39 0.66
C ASN A 61 3.90 15.60 1.48
N GLY A 62 3.58 14.67 2.38
CA GLY A 62 2.53 14.89 3.39
C GLY A 62 2.02 13.61 4.06
N LEU A 63 1.41 13.73 5.25
CA LEU A 63 0.75 12.61 5.94
C LEU A 63 -0.66 12.30 5.38
N LYS A 64 -0.95 12.71 4.15
CA LYS A 64 -2.29 12.67 3.54
C LYS A 64 -2.20 12.23 2.09
N PRO A 65 -3.28 11.63 1.53
CA PRO A 65 -3.45 11.46 0.09
C PRO A 65 -3.00 12.70 -0.69
N SER A 66 -2.31 12.47 -1.80
CA SER A 66 -1.73 13.54 -2.62
C SER A 66 -2.10 13.33 -4.08
N TRP A 67 -2.26 14.43 -4.82
CA TRP A 67 -2.56 14.36 -6.24
C TRP A 67 -1.28 14.09 -7.03
N LEU A 68 -1.23 12.97 -7.73
CA LEU A 68 -0.14 12.63 -8.65
C LEU A 68 -0.40 13.30 -10.00
N ILE A 69 0.43 14.29 -10.35
CA ILE A 69 0.41 14.95 -11.65
C ILE A 69 1.23 14.12 -12.65
N LEU A 70 0.66 13.84 -13.81
CA LEU A 70 1.30 13.11 -14.90
C LEU A 70 1.43 14.03 -16.12
N ASP A 71 2.65 14.45 -16.43
CA ASP A 71 2.99 15.33 -17.55
C ASP A 71 2.73 14.64 -18.90
N ASN A 72 2.97 13.33 -18.96
CA ASN A 72 2.74 12.47 -20.11
C ASN A 72 2.33 11.08 -19.67
N ILE A 73 1.57 10.37 -20.50
CA ILE A 73 1.08 9.02 -20.24
C ILE A 73 1.22 8.18 -21.52
N ASP A 74 2.01 7.12 -21.45
CA ASP A 74 2.11 6.09 -22.48
C ASP A 74 1.23 4.88 -22.10
N LEU A 75 0.44 4.37 -23.05
CA LEU A 75 -0.44 3.21 -22.86
C LEU A 75 0.21 1.94 -23.39
N GLU A 76 0.15 0.84 -22.63
CA GLU A 76 0.53 -0.51 -23.07
C GLU A 76 1.92 -0.59 -23.74
N LYS A 77 2.85 0.24 -23.29
CA LYS A 77 4.19 0.34 -23.87
C LYS A 77 5.16 -0.61 -23.16
N PRO A 78 5.95 -1.42 -23.88
CA PRO A 78 6.92 -2.31 -23.26
C PRO A 78 7.97 -1.57 -22.43
N LEU A 79 8.25 -2.08 -21.23
CA LEU A 79 9.24 -1.53 -20.30
C LEU A 79 9.89 -2.67 -19.51
N GLY A 80 11.21 -2.87 -19.66
CA GLY A 80 11.98 -3.84 -18.86
C GLY A 80 11.45 -5.28 -18.86
N GLY A 81 10.83 -5.74 -19.96
CA GLY A 81 10.28 -7.09 -20.05
C GLY A 81 8.88 -7.26 -19.44
N VAL A 82 8.21 -6.18 -19.07
CA VAL A 82 6.76 -6.14 -18.80
C VAL A 82 6.06 -5.20 -19.77
N ILE A 83 4.75 -5.38 -19.93
CA ILE A 83 3.87 -4.41 -20.57
C ILE A 83 2.89 -3.94 -19.51
N PRO A 84 3.09 -2.75 -18.93
CA PRO A 84 2.15 -2.17 -18.00
C PRO A 84 0.93 -1.60 -18.70
N ASP A 85 -0.18 -1.44 -17.95
CA ASP A 85 -1.38 -0.80 -18.51
C ASP A 85 -1.10 0.66 -18.89
N LEU A 86 -0.45 1.42 -18.00
CA LEU A 86 0.02 2.77 -18.26
C LEU A 86 1.42 3.03 -17.69
N ILE A 87 2.15 3.92 -18.35
CA ILE A 87 3.39 4.54 -17.85
C ILE A 87 3.16 6.04 -17.85
N GLY A 88 2.92 6.61 -16.66
CA GLY A 88 2.87 8.05 -16.45
C GLY A 88 4.25 8.64 -16.16
N TYR A 89 4.43 9.93 -16.40
CA TYR A 89 5.65 10.65 -16.09
C TYR A 89 5.34 11.85 -15.20
N SER A 90 5.94 11.93 -14.01
CA SER A 90 5.80 13.06 -13.10
C SER A 90 7.15 13.72 -12.90
N ALA A 91 7.33 14.97 -13.34
CA ALA A 91 8.62 15.66 -13.33
C ALA A 91 9.75 14.81 -13.93
N ASN A 92 9.47 14.18 -15.08
CA ASN A 92 10.32 13.22 -15.80
C ASN A 92 10.62 11.89 -15.06
N THR A 93 9.99 11.63 -13.92
CA THR A 93 10.08 10.34 -13.23
C THR A 93 8.97 9.41 -13.70
N PRO A 94 9.28 8.22 -14.23
CA PRO A 94 8.27 7.28 -14.64
C PRO A 94 7.52 6.70 -13.43
N VAL A 95 6.23 6.50 -13.60
CA VAL A 95 5.32 5.82 -12.67
C VAL A 95 4.50 4.82 -13.48
N ILE A 96 4.55 3.56 -13.09
CA ILE A 96 3.74 2.50 -13.66
C ILE A 96 2.38 2.48 -12.98
N ILE A 97 1.31 2.32 -13.77
CA ILE A 97 -0.04 2.11 -13.26
C ILE A 97 -0.59 0.81 -13.87
N GLU A 98 -1.08 -0.06 -13.01
CA GLU A 98 -1.73 -1.33 -13.32
C GLU A 98 -3.19 -1.25 -12.90
N VAL A 99 -4.11 -1.60 -13.80
CA VAL A 99 -5.53 -1.71 -13.50
C VAL A 99 -5.83 -3.18 -13.23
N ALA A 100 -6.56 -3.48 -12.16
CA ALA A 100 -6.95 -4.83 -11.80
C ALA A 100 -8.48 -4.94 -11.79
N TYR A 101 -9.03 -5.92 -12.50
CA TYR A 101 -10.44 -6.30 -12.40
C TYR A 101 -10.59 -7.78 -12.01
N SER A 102 -10.24 -8.74 -12.86
CA SER A 102 -10.35 -10.16 -12.48
C SER A 102 -9.06 -10.74 -11.89
N SER A 103 -7.93 -10.08 -12.16
CA SER A 103 -6.60 -10.50 -11.74
C SER A 103 -5.74 -9.32 -11.31
N PHE A 104 -5.00 -9.52 -10.22
CA PHE A 104 -3.99 -8.60 -9.72
C PHE A 104 -2.65 -8.89 -10.37
N VAL A 105 -1.69 -7.98 -10.20
CA VAL A 105 -0.30 -8.19 -10.57
C VAL A 105 0.22 -9.47 -9.87
N GLY A 106 0.42 -10.51 -10.66
CA GLY A 106 0.92 -11.80 -10.18
C GLY A 106 2.41 -11.75 -9.80
N TYR A 107 2.86 -12.76 -9.05
CA TYR A 107 4.22 -12.85 -8.50
C TYR A 107 5.34 -12.67 -9.54
N GLU A 108 5.21 -13.22 -10.75
CA GLU A 108 6.23 -13.10 -11.81
C GLU A 108 6.33 -11.65 -12.30
N LYS A 109 5.19 -11.00 -12.58
CA LYS A 109 5.15 -9.61 -13.03
C LYS A 109 5.65 -8.68 -11.93
N GLN A 110 5.26 -8.94 -10.68
CA GLN A 110 5.75 -8.17 -9.52
C GLN A 110 7.26 -8.28 -9.34
N GLY A 111 7.86 -9.46 -9.56
CA GLY A 111 9.32 -9.62 -9.55
C GLY A 111 10.02 -8.70 -10.55
N LYS A 112 9.55 -8.67 -11.80
CA LYS A 112 10.08 -7.79 -12.85
C LYS A 112 9.88 -6.30 -12.53
N LEU A 113 8.75 -5.94 -11.93
CA LEU A 113 8.48 -4.56 -11.48
C LEU A 113 9.39 -4.15 -10.33
N ASN A 114 9.68 -5.06 -9.39
CA ASN A 114 10.66 -4.82 -8.31
C ASN A 114 12.07 -4.62 -8.88
N ASP A 115 12.48 -5.46 -9.83
CA ASP A 115 13.80 -5.37 -10.48
C ASP A 115 13.98 -4.06 -11.25
N LEU A 116 12.89 -3.52 -11.81
CA LEU A 116 12.86 -2.21 -12.45
C LEU A 116 13.03 -1.06 -11.44
N GLY A 117 12.60 -1.25 -10.19
CA GLY A 117 12.58 -0.22 -9.16
C GLY A 117 11.66 0.97 -9.48
N ILE A 118 10.83 0.91 -10.51
CA ILE A 118 9.96 2.03 -10.89
C ILE A 118 8.71 2.03 -10.01
N TRP A 119 8.29 3.22 -9.54
CA TRP A 119 7.06 3.39 -8.77
C TRP A 119 5.90 2.72 -9.48
N THR A 120 5.21 1.81 -8.79
CA THR A 120 4.11 1.05 -9.40
C THR A 120 2.86 1.16 -8.54
N LEU A 121 1.81 1.73 -9.10
CA LEU A 121 0.48 1.82 -8.51
C LEU A 121 -0.43 0.76 -9.11
N GLU A 122 -1.15 0.02 -8.29
CA GLU A 122 -2.22 -0.87 -8.70
C GLU A 122 -3.57 -0.28 -8.29
N ILE A 123 -4.55 -0.31 -9.20
CA ILE A 123 -5.92 0.19 -9.00
C ILE A 123 -6.88 -1.00 -9.06
N ASP A 124 -7.58 -1.28 -7.96
CA ASP A 124 -8.54 -2.37 -7.82
C ASP A 124 -9.95 -1.92 -8.22
N LEU A 125 -10.47 -2.45 -9.33
CA LEU A 125 -11.81 -2.15 -9.84
C LEU A 125 -12.78 -3.33 -9.71
N ARG A 126 -12.46 -4.36 -8.91
CA ARG A 126 -13.29 -5.56 -8.74
C ARG A 126 -14.75 -5.31 -8.40
N GLU A 127 -15.01 -4.29 -7.56
CA GLU A 127 -16.34 -3.97 -7.06
C GLU A 127 -17.26 -3.37 -8.15
N PHE A 128 -16.70 -2.94 -9.29
CA PHE A 128 -17.46 -2.36 -10.40
C PHE A 128 -17.98 -3.43 -11.36
N HIS A 129 -18.96 -4.20 -10.91
CA HIS A 129 -19.61 -5.26 -11.69
C HIS A 129 -20.49 -4.73 -12.85
N GLN A 130 -20.73 -5.58 -13.85
CA GLN A 130 -21.59 -5.29 -15.02
C GLN A 130 -22.97 -4.76 -14.63
N GLU A 131 -23.59 -5.38 -13.64
CA GLU A 131 -25.00 -5.13 -13.27
C GLU A 131 -25.22 -3.74 -12.65
N ASN A 132 -24.15 -3.12 -12.12
CA ASN A 132 -24.17 -1.82 -11.45
C ASN A 132 -23.12 -0.84 -12.00
N PHE A 133 -22.70 -1.00 -13.27
CA PHE A 133 -21.70 -0.14 -13.87
C PHE A 133 -22.26 1.26 -14.14
N ASN A 134 -21.85 2.23 -13.32
CA ASN A 134 -22.05 3.65 -13.59
C ASN A 134 -20.70 4.30 -13.93
N PRO A 135 -20.50 4.78 -15.17
CA PRO A 135 -19.26 5.42 -15.59
C PRO A 135 -18.83 6.58 -14.69
N ARG A 136 -19.78 7.36 -14.15
CA ARG A 136 -19.47 8.49 -13.27
C ARG A 136 -18.88 8.02 -11.94
N ASP A 137 -19.45 6.98 -11.35
CA ASP A 137 -18.98 6.45 -10.07
C ASP A 137 -17.61 5.79 -10.21
N VAL A 138 -17.40 5.07 -11.32
CA VAL A 138 -16.11 4.44 -11.65
C VAL A 138 -15.04 5.50 -11.90
N GLN A 139 -15.37 6.55 -12.66
CA GLN A 139 -14.47 7.68 -12.88
C GLN A 139 -14.10 8.36 -11.56
N GLU A 140 -15.09 8.65 -10.71
CA GLU A 140 -14.88 9.26 -9.40
C GLU A 140 -13.97 8.40 -8.53
N ALA A 141 -14.17 7.08 -8.51
CA ALA A 141 -13.31 6.17 -7.75
C ALA A 141 -11.87 6.14 -8.30
N ILE A 142 -11.70 6.00 -9.62
CA ILE A 142 -10.38 6.02 -10.26
C ILE A 142 -9.62 7.31 -9.95
N ILE A 143 -10.31 8.45 -9.97
CA ILE A 143 -9.66 9.74 -9.75
C ILE A 143 -9.42 10.00 -8.26
N ASN A 144 -10.41 9.77 -7.39
CA ASN A 144 -10.41 10.30 -6.02
C ASN A 144 -10.35 9.24 -4.91
N ASP A 145 -10.72 7.98 -5.16
CA ASP A 145 -10.75 6.96 -4.11
C ASP A 145 -9.38 6.32 -3.90
N VAL A 146 -8.75 6.61 -2.76
CA VAL A 146 -7.43 6.04 -2.42
C VAL A 146 -7.48 4.62 -1.89
N GLU A 147 -8.63 4.16 -1.39
CA GLU A 147 -8.76 2.84 -0.77
C GLU A 147 -8.65 1.72 -1.81
N ILE A 148 -9.05 2.01 -3.05
CA ILE A 148 -8.88 1.09 -4.19
C ILE A 148 -7.48 1.14 -4.81
N LYS A 149 -6.54 1.89 -4.23
CA LYS A 149 -5.21 2.13 -4.82
C LYS A 149 -4.12 1.64 -3.89
N LYS A 150 -3.11 0.99 -4.46
CA LYS A 150 -1.99 0.45 -3.68
C LYS A 150 -0.67 0.59 -4.42
N TRP A 151 0.34 1.09 -3.72
CA TRP A 151 1.71 1.05 -4.22
C TRP A 151 2.27 -0.37 -4.09
N LEU A 152 2.65 -0.98 -5.22
CA LEU A 152 3.30 -2.29 -5.30
C LEU A 152 4.82 -2.20 -5.21
N VAL A 153 5.39 -1.15 -5.83
CA VAL A 153 6.82 -0.85 -5.83
C VAL A 153 6.99 0.61 -5.43
N SER A 154 7.90 0.83 -4.51
CA SER A 154 8.35 2.14 -4.08
C SER A 154 9.86 2.06 -3.88
N HIS A 155 10.62 3.02 -4.41
CA HIS A 155 12.05 3.11 -4.08
C HIS A 155 12.14 3.38 -2.57
N GLU A 156 12.54 2.35 -1.81
CA GLU A 156 12.58 2.27 -0.35
C GLU A 156 11.54 3.10 0.43
N ILE A 157 10.33 2.55 0.54
CA ILE A 157 9.57 2.72 1.79
C ILE A 157 10.03 1.61 2.74
N LEU A 158 10.76 1.98 3.79
CA LEU A 158 10.64 1.27 5.06
C LEU A 158 9.19 1.42 5.49
N ILE A 159 8.34 0.48 5.07
CA ILE A 159 6.99 0.36 5.62
C ILE A 159 7.25 -0.10 7.04
N ASP A 160 7.41 0.85 7.97
CA ASP A 160 6.94 0.57 9.32
C ASP A 160 5.47 0.24 9.15
N LYS A 161 5.21 -1.07 9.09
CA LYS A 161 3.90 -1.66 9.30
C LYS A 161 3.39 -1.12 10.63
N ILE A 162 2.74 0.04 10.58
CA ILE A 162 1.73 0.42 11.57
C ILE A 162 0.45 -0.26 11.11
N GLU A 163 0.44 -1.58 11.20
CA GLU A 163 -0.74 -2.17 11.82
C GLU A 163 -0.61 -1.77 13.29
N SER A 164 -1.58 -1.05 13.83
CA SER A 164 -1.62 -0.68 15.25
C SER A 164 -1.80 -1.95 16.08
N TYR A 165 -0.74 -2.71 16.27
CA TYR A 165 -0.73 -3.79 17.24
C TYR A 165 -0.60 -3.17 18.63
N ALA A 166 -1.37 -3.68 19.58
CA ALA A 166 -1.27 -3.27 20.97
C ALA A 166 0.16 -3.49 21.48
N GLU A 167 0.95 -2.41 21.48
CA GLU A 167 2.30 -2.38 22.03
C GLU A 167 2.17 -2.06 23.52
N GLU A 168 2.44 -3.04 24.35
CA GLU A 168 2.47 -2.87 25.80
C GLU A 168 3.92 -2.55 26.22
N ILE A 169 4.12 -1.39 26.85
CA ILE A 169 5.42 -0.99 27.39
C ILE A 169 5.46 -1.32 28.87
N ILE A 170 6.49 -2.08 29.27
CA ILE A 170 6.83 -2.32 30.67
C ILE A 170 8.18 -1.70 30.99
N THR A 171 8.46 -1.49 32.27
CA THR A 171 9.75 -0.96 32.74
C THR A 171 10.46 -2.00 33.60
N ILE A 172 11.69 -2.38 33.24
CA ILE A 172 12.55 -3.28 34.02
C ILE A 172 13.84 -2.53 34.33
N ASP A 173 14.19 -2.40 35.61
CA ASP A 173 15.36 -1.61 36.08
C ASP A 173 15.41 -0.19 35.46
N GLY A 174 14.26 0.48 35.31
CA GLY A 174 14.18 1.82 34.71
C GLY A 174 14.33 1.85 33.17
N ILE A 175 14.46 0.70 32.51
CA ILE A 175 14.55 0.60 31.05
C ILE A 175 13.23 0.10 30.47
N TRP A 176 12.77 0.77 29.42
CA TRP A 176 11.57 0.36 28.70
C TRP A 176 11.80 -0.90 27.89
N VAL A 177 10.87 -1.83 28.01
CA VAL A 177 10.79 -3.05 27.23
C VAL A 177 9.42 -3.08 26.55
N SER A 178 9.43 -3.14 25.22
CA SER A 178 8.25 -3.25 24.38
C SER A 178 7.84 -4.70 24.22
N LEU A 179 6.55 -4.97 24.44
CA LEU A 179 5.87 -6.24 24.24
C LEU A 179 4.82 -6.05 23.15
N ARG A 180 5.08 -6.60 21.97
CA ARG A 180 4.21 -6.46 20.79
C ARG A 180 3.70 -7.83 20.35
N GLU A 181 2.38 -7.98 20.28
CA GLU A 181 1.78 -9.15 19.63
C GLU A 181 1.80 -8.97 18.10
N LEU A 182 2.20 -9.99 17.36
CA LEU A 182 2.29 -9.99 15.90
C LEU A 182 1.00 -10.58 15.29
N PRO A 183 0.67 -10.31 14.00
CA PRO A 183 -0.57 -10.77 13.35
C PRO A 183 -0.86 -12.25 13.46
N PHE A 184 0.20 -13.05 13.51
CA PHE A 184 0.14 -14.50 13.55
C PHE A 184 0.09 -15.06 14.99
N GLY A 185 0.04 -14.17 15.98
CA GLY A 185 -0.13 -14.44 17.42
C GLY A 185 1.18 -14.49 18.23
N ASP A 186 2.33 -14.35 17.58
CA ASP A 186 3.62 -14.42 18.28
C ASP A 186 3.92 -13.14 19.06
N LEU A 187 4.74 -13.24 20.10
CA LEU A 187 5.18 -12.11 20.91
C LEU A 187 6.57 -11.63 20.49
N ALA A 188 6.66 -10.37 20.05
CA ALA A 188 7.91 -9.65 19.90
C ALA A 188 8.27 -8.90 21.20
N ILE A 189 9.51 -9.08 21.68
CA ILE A 189 10.04 -8.46 22.90
C ILE A 189 11.28 -7.65 22.53
N LYS A 190 11.24 -6.33 22.76
CA LYS A 190 12.34 -5.42 22.41
C LYS A 190 12.73 -4.55 23.61
N VAL A 191 14.00 -4.57 23.98
CA VAL A 191 14.53 -3.57 24.93
C VAL A 191 14.77 -2.29 24.14
N VAL A 192 14.09 -1.20 24.52
CA VAL A 192 14.02 0.04 23.72
C VAL A 192 15.38 0.73 23.66
N ALA A 193 16.11 0.74 24.77
CA ALA A 193 17.47 1.26 24.85
C ALA A 193 18.44 0.14 25.27
N TYR A 194 19.64 0.11 24.69
CA TYR A 194 20.62 -0.93 25.01
C TYR A 194 21.00 -0.87 26.51
N ASN A 195 20.71 -1.95 27.24
CA ASN A 195 21.13 -2.13 28.61
C ASN A 195 21.51 -3.61 28.84
N PRO A 196 22.76 -3.94 29.19
CA PRO A 196 23.22 -5.33 29.26
C PRO A 196 22.53 -6.14 30.36
N LYS A 197 22.16 -5.52 31.50
CA LYS A 197 21.45 -6.16 32.60
C LYS A 197 20.03 -6.56 32.17
N VAL A 198 19.28 -5.62 31.61
CA VAL A 198 17.90 -5.83 31.13
C VAL A 198 17.88 -6.77 29.93
N ASN A 199 18.84 -6.68 29.02
CA ASN A 199 19.00 -7.62 27.92
C ASN A 199 19.23 -9.06 28.41
N ALA A 200 20.00 -9.26 29.48
CA ALA A 200 20.21 -10.58 30.06
C ALA A 200 18.92 -11.16 30.66
N ILE A 201 18.13 -10.35 31.38
CA ILE A 201 16.83 -10.73 31.94
C ILE A 201 15.87 -11.13 30.81
N VAL A 202 15.70 -10.25 29.82
CA VAL A 202 14.82 -10.49 28.67
C VAL A 202 15.26 -11.73 27.88
N LYS A 203 16.57 -11.90 27.64
CA LYS A 203 17.12 -13.08 26.97
C LYS A 203 16.82 -14.36 27.75
N ALA A 204 16.96 -14.37 29.07
CA ALA A 204 16.69 -15.54 29.90
C ALA A 204 15.21 -15.95 29.82
N ILE A 205 14.30 -14.98 29.95
CA ILE A 205 12.85 -15.22 29.86
C ILE A 205 12.46 -15.65 28.43
N ALA A 206 12.95 -14.99 27.39
CA ALA A 206 12.68 -15.37 26.01
C ALA A 206 13.16 -16.80 25.73
N LYS A 207 14.38 -17.16 26.15
CA LYS A 207 14.92 -18.52 25.95
C LYS A 207 14.16 -19.60 26.72
N ARG A 208 13.63 -19.30 27.91
CA ARG A 208 12.76 -20.21 28.68
C ARG A 208 11.53 -20.66 27.88
N TYR A 209 11.00 -19.77 27.04
CA TYR A 209 9.84 -20.03 26.17
C TYR A 209 10.23 -20.27 24.71
N TYR A 210 11.43 -20.82 24.48
CA TYR A 210 11.94 -21.17 23.15
C TYR A 210 12.03 -20.00 22.17
N GLY A 211 12.14 -18.78 22.70
CA GLY A 211 12.24 -17.55 21.93
C GLY A 211 13.48 -17.50 21.04
N ARG A 212 13.31 -16.91 19.87
CA ARG A 212 14.36 -16.74 18.86
C ARG A 212 14.74 -15.27 18.73
N TRP A 213 16.04 -15.00 18.74
CA TRP A 213 16.55 -13.67 18.45
C TRP A 213 16.42 -13.38 16.96
N ARG A 214 15.95 -12.18 16.61
CA ARG A 214 15.98 -11.66 15.24
C ARG A 214 16.95 -10.50 15.18
N GLN A 215 18.02 -10.67 14.41
CA GLN A 215 19.09 -9.68 14.30
C GLN A 215 18.61 -8.40 13.61
N ASP A 216 17.79 -8.53 12.58
CA ASP A 216 17.31 -7.42 11.75
C ASP A 216 16.46 -6.43 12.56
N TYR A 217 15.67 -6.93 13.51
CA TYR A 217 14.75 -6.12 14.33
C TYR A 217 15.24 -5.92 15.77
N LYS A 218 16.38 -6.52 16.12
CA LYS A 218 16.97 -6.54 17.46
C LYS A 218 15.94 -6.87 18.55
N ASN A 219 15.11 -7.89 18.30
CA ASN A 219 14.06 -8.32 19.20
C ASN A 219 14.07 -9.85 19.39
N TRP A 220 13.40 -10.32 20.44
CA TRP A 220 13.09 -11.72 20.65
C TRP A 220 11.68 -12.01 20.16
N ILE A 221 11.50 -13.14 19.47
CA ILE A 221 10.19 -13.64 19.06
C ILE A 221 9.89 -14.92 19.85
N VAL A 222 8.79 -14.92 20.59
CA VAL A 222 8.25 -16.06 21.32
C VAL A 222 6.96 -16.52 20.62
N ASP A 223 6.83 -17.83 20.39
CA ASP A 223 5.66 -18.42 19.74
C ASP A 223 4.38 -18.17 20.55
N LYS A 224 3.25 -17.95 19.86
CA LYS A 224 1.93 -17.69 20.45
C LYS A 224 1.52 -18.66 21.56
N ARG A 225 1.94 -19.92 21.49
CA ARG A 225 1.64 -20.96 22.51
C ARG A 225 2.17 -20.57 23.90
N TRP A 226 3.22 -19.76 23.97
CA TRP A 226 3.89 -19.36 25.20
C TRP A 226 3.73 -17.87 25.50
N LEU A 227 3.00 -17.12 24.68
CA LEU A 227 2.89 -15.66 24.75
C LEU A 227 2.47 -15.19 26.13
N GLN A 228 1.39 -15.74 26.69
CA GLN A 228 0.87 -15.27 27.98
C GLN A 228 1.83 -15.59 29.13
N HIS A 229 2.49 -16.75 29.09
CA HIS A 229 3.50 -17.12 30.07
C HIS A 229 4.72 -16.17 30.02
N ALA A 230 5.23 -15.89 28.83
CA ALA A 230 6.33 -14.95 28.63
C ALA A 230 5.97 -13.52 29.09
N LYS A 231 4.75 -13.04 28.77
CA LYS A 231 4.26 -11.74 29.25
C LYS A 231 4.19 -11.68 30.77
N ASN A 232 3.67 -12.72 31.42
CA ASN A 232 3.54 -12.75 32.88
C ASN A 232 4.92 -12.70 33.56
N ASP A 233 5.90 -13.48 33.08
CA ASP A 233 7.26 -13.48 33.62
C ASP A 233 7.97 -12.13 33.42
N LEU A 234 7.77 -11.48 32.27
CA LEU A 234 8.31 -10.14 31.99
C LEU A 234 7.70 -9.09 32.92
N LYS A 235 6.39 -9.16 33.18
CA LYS A 235 5.69 -8.27 34.14
C LYS A 235 6.13 -8.52 35.59
N ALA A 236 6.37 -9.77 35.97
CA ALA A 236 6.91 -10.10 37.29
C ALA A 236 8.33 -9.51 37.47
N ALA A 237 9.17 -9.57 36.44
CA ALA A 237 10.49 -8.94 36.45
C ALA A 237 10.41 -7.40 36.54
N ALA A 238 9.44 -6.78 35.87
CA ALA A 238 9.16 -5.35 36.00
C ALA A 238 8.82 -4.96 37.44
N ASN A 239 7.95 -5.74 38.09
CA ASN A 239 7.50 -5.47 39.47
C ASN A 239 8.57 -5.78 40.53
N SER A 240 9.55 -6.63 40.23
CA SER A 240 10.64 -6.99 41.15
C SER A 240 11.79 -5.97 41.17
N SER A 241 11.74 -4.97 40.28
CA SER A 241 12.78 -3.95 40.09
C SER A 241 12.39 -2.57 40.67
N CYS A 242 11.24 -2.49 41.35
CA CYS A 242 10.79 -1.33 42.13
C CYS A 242 11.14 -1.49 43.62
#